data_AF-A0AA85AQS4-F1
#
_entry.id   AF-A0AA85AQS4-F1
#
_cell.length_a   1.000
_cell.length_b   1.000
_cell.length_c   1.000
_cell.angle_alpha   90.00
_cell.angle_beta   90.00
_cell.angle_gamma   90.00
#
_symmetry.space_group_name_H-M   'P 1'
#
loop_
_entity.id
_entity.type
_entity.pdbx_description
1 polymer ?
#
loop_
_entity_poly.entity_id
_entity_poly.type
_entity_poly.pdbx_seq_one_letter_code
_entity_poly.pdbx_strand_id
1 'polypeptide(L)' 'MTGLIIIIHLLLILSSNIDGKCNEEGEACSKTLGTRCCGELVCKLFKPFKGRCTNPTRRHSTNW' A
#
# COMPACT_ATOMS: atom_id res chain seq x y z
N MET A 1 -29.15 -17.08 -19.40
CA MET A 1 -29.06 -15.89 -18.51
C MET A 1 -28.26 -16.18 -17.23
N THR A 2 -28.42 -17.35 -16.62
CA THR A 2 -27.67 -17.79 -15.42
C THR A 2 -26.15 -17.82 -15.59
N GLY A 3 -25.62 -18.29 -16.73
CA GLY A 3 -24.17 -18.34 -16.98
C GLY A 3 -23.50 -16.96 -16.98
N LEU A 4 -24.18 -15.93 -17.49
CA LEU A 4 -23.68 -14.55 -17.52
C LEU A 4 -23.58 -13.97 -16.10
N ILE A 5 -24.53 -14.31 -15.22
CA ILE A 5 -24.53 -13.90 -13.81
C ILE A 5 -23.33 -14.51 -13.07
N ILE A 6 -23.01 -15.78 -13.32
CA ILE A 6 -21.86 -16.46 -12.71
C ILE A 6 -20.54 -15.81 -13.15
N ILE A 7 -20.42 -15.45 -14.44
CA ILE A 7 -19.23 -14.76 -14.98
C ILE A 7 -19.06 -13.37 -14.35
N ILE A 8 -20.15 -12.62 -14.17
CA ILE A 8 -20.13 -11.30 -13.52
C ILE A 8 -19.66 -11.41 -12.06
N HIS A 9 -20.16 -12.39 -11.31
CA HIS A 9 -19.70 -12.61 -9.93
C HIS A 9 -18.21 -12.97 -9.85
N LEU A 10 -17.72 -13.81 -10.77
CA LEU A 10 -16.31 -14.20 -10.80
C LEU A 10 -15.38 -12.99 -11.08
N LEU A 11 -15.79 -12.09 -11.98
CA LEU A 11 -15.05 -10.87 -12.30
C LEU A 11 -15.02 -9.87 -11.13
N LEU A 12 -16.11 -9.76 -10.38
CA LEU A 12 -16.17 -8.90 -9.18
C LEU A 12 -15.20 -9.38 -8.09
N ILE A 13 -15.10 -10.69 -7.86
CA ILE A 13 -14.18 -11.29 -6.89
C ILE A 13 -12.72 -11.09 -7.31
N LEU A 14 -12.41 -11.21 -8.60
CA LEU A 14 -11.05 -10.98 -9.10
C LEU A 14 -10.62 -9.52 -8.95
N SER A 15 -11.55 -8.58 -9.12
CA SER A 15 -11.27 -7.14 -9.03
C SER A 15 -10.95 -6.68 -7.60
N SER A 16 -11.57 -7.29 -6.58
CA SER A 16 -11.31 -6.95 -5.17
C SER A 16 -9.98 -7.49 -4.64
N ASN A 17 -9.28 -8.35 -5.38
CA ASN A 17 -7.94 -8.83 -5.03
C ASN A 17 -6.80 -7.95 -5.59
N ILE A 18 -7.13 -6.83 -6.24
CA ILE A 18 -6.14 -5.81 -6.65
C ILE A 18 -5.93 -4.78 -5.53
N ASP A 19 -6.06 -5.21 -4.27
CA ASP A 19 -5.47 -4.47 -3.16
C ASP A 19 -3.98 -4.78 -3.17
N GLY A 20 -3.24 -4.06 -4.02
CA GLY A 20 -1.78 -4.17 -4.07
C GLY A 20 -1.26 -3.90 -2.67
N LYS A 21 -0.81 -4.96 -1.97
CA LYS A 21 -0.34 -4.92 -0.58
C LYS A 21 0.32 -3.59 -0.27
N CYS A 22 -0.38 -2.77 0.49
CA CYS A 22 0.15 -1.52 0.98
C CYS A 22 0.75 -1.74 2.36
N ASN A 23 1.69 -0.87 2.72
CA ASN A 23 2.43 -0.94 3.96
C ASN A 23 1.85 0.04 4.98
N GLU A 24 1.63 -0.42 6.20
CA GLU A 24 1.08 0.37 7.31
C GLU A 24 2.11 1.34 7.92
N GLU A 25 1.68 2.21 8.83
CA GLU A 25 2.59 3.16 9.50
C GLU A 25 3.70 2.42 10.26
N GLY A 26 4.96 2.82 10.02
CA GLY A 26 6.14 2.19 10.62
C GLY A 26 6.66 0.98 9.84
N GLU A 27 5.93 0.46 8.85
CA GLU A 27 6.42 -0.63 8.01
C GLU A 27 7.49 -0.16 7.01
N ALA A 28 8.38 -1.08 6.64
CA ALA A 28 9.46 -0.80 5.71
C ALA A 28 8.91 -0.50 4.31
N CYS A 29 9.38 0.57 3.68
CA CYS A 29 9.03 0.92 2.31
C CYS A 29 10.30 1.14 1.48
N SER A 30 10.21 0.93 0.18
CA SER A 30 11.28 1.19 -0.76
C SER A 30 10.78 1.94 -1.98
N LYS A 31 11.49 3.02 -2.35
CA LYS A 31 11.16 3.85 -3.51
C LYS A 31 11.30 3.09 -4.84
N THR A 32 12.08 2.00 -4.86
CA THR A 32 12.41 1.23 -6.08
C THR A 32 11.56 -0.02 -6.25
N LEU A 33 11.10 -0.63 -5.16
CA LEU A 33 10.38 -1.92 -5.18
C LEU A 33 8.86 -1.77 -5.28
N GLY A 34 8.34 -0.58 -5.58
CA GLY A 34 6.92 -0.36 -5.81
C GLY A 34 6.02 -0.57 -4.59
N THR A 35 6.59 -0.69 -3.38
CA THR A 35 5.83 -0.80 -2.13
C THR A 35 5.13 0.52 -1.84
N ARG A 36 3.80 0.54 -1.85
CA ARG A 36 3.00 1.72 -1.52
C ARG A 36 2.68 1.73 -0.03
N CYS A 37 2.67 2.90 0.59
CA CYS A 37 2.13 3.03 1.93
C CYS A 37 0.60 3.12 1.83
N CYS A 38 -0.11 2.60 2.83
CA CYS A 38 -1.58 2.65 2.86
C CYS A 38 -2.09 4.08 3.06
N GLY A 39 -3.19 4.43 2.38
CA GLY A 39 -3.88 5.71 2.56
C GLY A 39 -2.99 6.94 2.28
N GLU A 40 -2.96 7.88 3.22
CA GLU A 40 -2.22 9.16 3.12
C GLU A 40 -0.78 9.08 3.65
N LEU A 41 -0.30 7.88 3.99
CA LEU A 41 1.06 7.69 4.49
C LEU A 41 2.10 7.92 3.38
N VAL A 42 3.24 8.49 3.75
CA VAL A 42 4.35 8.73 2.83
C VAL A 42 5.56 7.87 3.20
N CYS A 43 6.26 7.37 2.19
CA CYS A 43 7.50 6.62 2.40
C CYS A 43 8.66 7.57 2.72
N LYS A 44 9.03 7.68 4.00
CA LYS A 44 10.17 8.50 4.44
C LYS A 44 11.45 7.69 4.42
N LEU A 45 12.36 8.05 3.52
CA LEU A 45 13.66 7.41 3.37
C LEU A 45 14.61 7.80 4.52
N PHE A 46 15.25 6.80 5.12
CA PHE A 46 16.34 6.99 6.10
C PHE A 46 17.67 6.44 5.56
N LYS A 47 17.63 5.64 4.50
CA LYS A 47 18.78 5.12 3.74
C LYS A 47 18.48 5.24 2.25
N PRO A 48 19.49 5.16 1.37
CA PRO A 48 19.27 5.07 -0.07
C PRO A 48 18.27 3.95 -0.38
N PHE A 49 17.15 4.31 -1.02
CA PHE A 49 16.08 3.40 -1.45
C PHE A 49 15.35 2.62 -0.32
N LYS A 50 15.66 2.85 0.96
CA LYS A 50 14.97 2.24 2.11
C LYS A 50 14.41 3.30 3.04
N GLY A 51 13.14 3.14 3.40
CA GLY A 51 12.37 4.05 4.22
C GLY A 51 11.35 3.32 5.10
N ARG A 52 10.56 4.10 5.81
CA ARG A 52 9.36 3.63 6.52
C ARG A 52 8.15 4.50 6.18
N CYS A 53 6.97 3.89 6.15
CA CYS A 53 5.72 4.61 5.96
C CYS A 53 5.42 5.46 7.20
N THR A 54 5.13 6.74 7.01
CA THR A 54 4.86 7.67 8.11
C THR A 54 3.87 8.75 7.69
N ASN A 55 3.13 9.29 8.65
CA ASN A 55 2.21 10.38 8.40
C ASN A 55 3.00 11.68 8.10
N PRO A 56 2.73 12.38 6.99
CA PRO A 56 3.45 13.60 6.60
C PRO A 56 3.31 14.74 7.62
N THR A 57 2.25 14.73 8.42
CA THR A 57 1.94 15.76 9.43
C THR A 57 2.59 15.46 10.78
N ARG A 58 3.14 14.26 11.00
CA ARG A 58 3.91 13.98 12.22
C ARG A 58 5.21 14.80 12.21
N ARG A 59 5.24 15.80 13.09
CA ARG A 59 6.45 16.59 13.38
C ARG A 59 7.60 15.64 13.73
N HIS A 60 8.70 15.83 13.03
CA HIS A 60 10.00 15.16 13.11
C HIS A 60 10.36 14.64 14.53
N SER A 61 9.89 13.46 14.90
CA SER A 61 10.43 12.73 16.05
C SER A 61 11.54 11.83 15.51
N THR A 62 12.79 12.26 15.71
CA THR A 62 14.01 11.52 15.37
C THR A 62 14.34 10.42 16.37
N ASN A 63 13.36 9.97 17.15
CA ASN A 63 13.55 8.87 18.09
C ASN A 63 13.10 7.56 17.44
N TRP A 64 13.99 6.98 16.63
CA TRP A 64 13.85 5.64 16.06
C TRP A 64 15.16 4.88 16.19
#